data_AF-A0A8C5S2G2-F1
#
_entry.id   AF-A0A8C5S2G2-F1
#
_cell.length_a   1.000
_cell.length_b   1.000
_cell.length_c   1.000
_cell.angle_alpha   90.00
_cell.angle_beta   90.00
_cell.angle_gamma   90.00
#
_symmetry.space_group_name_H-M   'P 1'
#
loop_
_entity.id
_entity.type
_entity.pdbx_description
1 polymer ?
#
loop_
_entity_poly.entity_id
_entity_poly.type
_entity_poly.pdbx_seq_one_letter_code
_entity_poly.pdbx_strand_id
1 'polypeptide(L)'
;FLNYGIYDVYAEALLKARGIHGSFLARPSRKNKGDFSLSVRVGDEVTHIRIQNTGDYYDLYGGEKFATLSELVEYYTQQQGSLQDKDGTIIDLRYPLNCSDPTTERWYHGHLSGPAAEALLQGKTAPWTFLVRESLSKPGDFVLSVLTDQPKPRTDVTGAHSHEWLKVTHIKIMCEKGQYTIGGAARFLSLTDLVEHFKKTGIEEASGYYVYLRQPFNATRVNAADIENRVEMLKRRSQAEEANKGGFWEEFDSLQKQETKNLYDRHEGQRPENKSKNRYKNILPFDHSRVILQDRDVNVPGSDYINANYIKNELFNPEECSKTYIASQGCLDATVNDFWQMIWQENSRLIVMTTREVEKGRNKCVPYWPEVGSSKEYGPYIVENVGDREAVDYKLRQLRLSPINNVKREWRFCSILLLSCPPSHDMPSKPYRRTGSKKKLNPITGSHCQKISPYFQVEAISTEG
;
A
#
# COMPACT_ATOMS: atom_id res chain seq x y z
N PHE A 1 7.24 14.10 5.21
CA PHE A 1 8.68 14.36 4.96
C PHE A 1 9.25 15.52 5.76
N LEU A 2 8.43 16.40 6.35
CA LEU A 2 8.92 17.61 7.00
C LEU A 2 8.94 17.46 8.53
N ASN A 3 10.06 17.78 9.18
CA ASN A 3 10.25 17.54 10.62
C ASN A 3 10.74 18.78 11.38
N TYR A 4 9.95 19.20 12.38
CA TYR A 4 10.21 20.36 13.24
C TYR A 4 11.04 20.08 14.49
N GLY A 5 11.19 18.80 14.87
CA GLY A 5 11.87 18.38 16.10
C GLY A 5 13.25 17.77 15.90
N ILE A 6 13.76 17.71 14.66
CA ILE A 6 15.01 17.04 14.32
C ILE A 6 16.13 18.06 14.07
N TYR A 7 17.21 17.94 14.84
CA TYR A 7 18.46 18.68 14.65
C TYR A 7 19.34 18.07 13.55
N ASP A 8 20.28 18.84 12.98
CA ASP A 8 21.20 18.43 11.90
C ASP A 8 21.80 17.03 12.14
N VAL A 9 22.38 16.81 13.32
CA VAL A 9 23.01 15.53 13.73
C VAL A 9 21.99 14.38 13.81
N TYR A 10 20.76 14.69 14.22
CA TYR A 10 19.71 13.69 14.34
C TYR A 10 19.08 13.35 12.97
N ALA A 11 19.07 14.30 12.03
CA ALA A 11 18.65 14.07 10.65
C ALA A 11 19.61 13.12 9.92
N GLU A 12 20.92 13.35 10.06
CA GLU A 12 21.94 12.44 9.52
C GLU A 12 21.81 11.04 10.13
N ALA A 13 21.73 10.94 11.46
CA ALA A 13 21.58 9.67 12.14
C ALA A 13 20.33 8.91 11.68
N LEU A 14 19.20 9.59 11.50
CA LEU A 14 17.96 8.99 11.02
C LEU A 14 18.04 8.54 9.57
N LEU A 15 18.63 9.34 8.68
CA LEU A 15 18.81 8.97 7.27
C LEU A 15 19.80 7.80 7.13
N LYS A 16 20.88 7.78 7.91
CA LYS A 16 21.85 6.68 7.92
C LYS A 16 21.25 5.40 8.53
N ALA A 17 20.46 5.51 9.59
CA ALA A 17 19.88 4.36 10.29
C ALA A 17 18.63 3.76 9.61
N ARG A 18 17.75 4.61 9.03
CA ARG A 18 16.44 4.18 8.51
C ARG A 18 16.25 4.43 7.01
N GLY A 19 17.03 5.33 6.42
CA GLY A 19 16.96 5.65 5.00
C GLY A 19 17.79 4.71 4.13
N ILE A 20 17.60 4.83 2.82
CA ILE A 20 18.43 4.24 1.76
C ILE A 20 18.94 5.37 0.85
N HIS A 21 19.77 5.05 -0.13
CA HIS A 21 20.17 6.04 -1.13
C HIS A 21 18.95 6.69 -1.79
N GLY A 22 18.96 8.02 -1.90
CA GLY A 22 17.83 8.81 -2.39
C GLY A 22 16.77 9.11 -1.32
N SER A 23 16.97 8.65 -0.07
CA SER A 23 16.10 9.05 1.03
C SER A 23 16.31 10.51 1.42
N PHE A 24 15.23 11.24 1.69
CA PHE A 24 15.32 12.66 2.03
C PHE A 24 14.30 13.09 3.09
N LEU A 25 14.60 14.18 3.78
CA LEU A 25 13.67 14.87 4.68
C LEU A 25 13.91 16.38 4.65
N ALA A 26 12.85 17.15 4.87
CA ALA A 26 12.93 18.60 5.01
C ALA A 26 12.83 18.98 6.49
N ARG A 27 13.54 20.03 6.92
CA ARG A 27 13.52 20.53 8.29
C ARG A 27 13.80 22.02 8.32
N PRO A 28 13.40 22.75 9.38
CA PRO A 28 13.82 24.14 9.57
C PRO A 28 15.35 24.27 9.64
N SER A 29 15.90 25.35 9.09
CA SER A 29 17.32 25.67 9.16
C SER A 29 17.68 26.21 10.55
N ARG A 30 18.76 25.70 11.13
CA ARG A 30 19.28 26.21 12.41
C ARG A 30 20.12 27.48 12.22
N LYS A 31 20.83 27.58 11.10
CA LYS A 31 21.76 28.69 10.84
C LYS A 31 21.01 29.99 10.54
N ASN A 32 19.88 29.90 9.84
CA ASN A 32 19.10 31.06 9.42
C ASN A 32 17.64 30.87 9.79
N LYS A 33 17.11 31.76 10.64
CA LYS A 33 15.71 31.72 11.04
C LYS A 33 14.81 32.03 9.84
N GLY A 34 13.81 31.18 9.61
CA GLY A 34 12.86 31.30 8.50
C GLY A 34 13.18 30.39 7.32
N ASP A 35 14.45 30.04 7.13
CA ASP A 35 14.89 29.13 6.08
C ASP A 35 14.64 27.66 6.43
N PHE A 36 14.70 26.81 5.42
CA PHE A 36 14.63 25.37 5.53
C PHE A 36 15.93 24.70 5.08
N SER A 37 16.09 23.43 5.40
CA SER A 37 17.18 22.58 4.94
C SER A 37 16.63 21.23 4.51
N LEU A 38 16.99 20.83 3.30
CA LEU A 38 16.69 19.53 2.72
C LEU A 38 17.88 18.61 2.97
N SER A 39 17.68 17.55 3.73
CA SER A 39 18.72 16.56 4.05
C SER A 39 18.49 15.33 3.19
N VAL A 40 19.49 14.92 2.40
CA VAL A 40 19.37 13.84 1.42
C VAL A 40 20.50 12.84 1.59
N ARG A 41 20.19 11.55 1.55
CA ARG A 41 21.18 10.47 1.61
C ARG A 41 21.70 10.12 0.21
N VAL A 42 22.97 10.38 -0.05
CA VAL A 42 23.67 10.06 -1.30
C VAL A 42 24.70 8.96 -1.00
N GLY A 43 24.43 7.73 -1.44
CA GLY A 43 25.18 6.55 -1.00
C GLY A 43 25.09 6.36 0.53
N ASP A 44 26.25 6.44 1.19
CA ASP A 44 26.37 6.34 2.65
C ASP A 44 26.57 7.69 3.35
N GLU A 45 26.65 8.78 2.58
CA GLU A 45 26.75 10.13 3.10
C GLU A 45 25.42 10.88 3.05
N VAL A 46 25.32 11.92 3.88
CA VAL A 46 24.14 12.78 3.95
C VAL A 46 24.56 14.20 3.58
N THR A 47 23.92 14.73 2.54
CA THR A 47 24.11 16.10 2.06
C THR A 47 22.98 16.98 2.59
N HIS A 48 23.31 18.22 2.95
CA HIS A 48 22.33 19.22 3.41
C HIS A 48 22.27 20.39 2.45
N ILE A 49 21.10 20.59 1.85
CA ILE A 49 20.84 21.64 0.88
C ILE A 49 19.98 22.72 1.54
N ARG A 50 20.42 23.97 1.48
CA ARG A 50 19.68 25.09 2.07
C ARG A 50 18.54 25.50 1.15
N ILE A 51 17.36 25.68 1.72
CA ILE A 51 16.18 26.25 1.05
C ILE A 51 15.94 27.62 1.65
N GLN A 52 16.00 28.67 0.83
CA GLN A 52 15.70 30.02 1.26
C GLN A 52 14.19 30.23 1.23
N ASN A 53 13.67 30.89 2.27
CA ASN A 53 12.28 31.33 2.29
C ASN A 53 12.26 32.85 2.44
N THR A 54 11.86 33.54 1.37
CA THR A 54 11.76 35.01 1.34
C THR A 54 10.43 35.52 1.88
N GLY A 55 9.48 34.63 2.16
CA GLY A 55 8.09 34.95 2.47
C GLY A 55 7.18 34.90 1.24
N ASP A 56 7.72 35.12 0.05
CA ASP A 56 6.99 35.08 -1.22
C ASP A 56 7.17 33.76 -1.98
N TYR A 57 8.35 33.15 -1.85
CA TYR A 57 8.71 31.91 -2.53
C TYR A 57 9.79 31.14 -1.77
N TYR A 58 9.88 29.85 -2.10
CA TYR A 58 10.94 28.94 -1.70
C TYR A 58 11.90 28.77 -2.88
N ASP A 59 13.20 28.91 -2.62
CA ASP A 59 14.23 28.65 -3.63
C ASP A 59 15.37 27.78 -3.09
N LEU A 60 16.08 27.15 -4.03
CA LEU A 60 17.31 26.42 -3.80
C LEU A 60 18.45 27.19 -4.47
N TYR A 61 18.95 28.23 -3.80
CA TYR A 61 20.20 28.96 -4.11
C TYR A 61 20.54 29.05 -5.62
N GLY A 62 19.68 29.69 -6.41
CA GLY A 62 19.86 29.91 -7.85
C GLY A 62 19.12 28.94 -8.77
N GLY A 63 18.32 28.02 -8.23
CA GLY A 63 17.38 27.19 -8.98
C GLY A 63 16.01 27.84 -9.21
N GLU A 64 15.03 26.99 -9.53
CA GLU A 64 13.63 27.37 -9.71
C GLU A 64 12.98 27.87 -8.41
N LYS A 65 11.91 28.66 -8.54
CA LYS A 65 11.17 29.26 -7.42
C LYS A 65 9.81 28.60 -7.27
N PHE A 66 9.43 28.30 -6.03
CA PHE A 66 8.20 27.55 -5.72
C PHE A 66 7.32 28.30 -4.72
N ALA A 67 6.00 28.17 -4.82
CA ALA A 67 5.07 28.83 -3.90
C ALA A 67 5.01 28.08 -2.56
N THR A 68 5.14 26.75 -2.60
CA THR A 68 5.18 25.92 -1.38
C THR A 68 6.37 24.97 -1.37
N LEU A 69 6.81 24.59 -0.17
CA LEU A 69 7.85 23.59 0.01
C LEU A 69 7.43 22.21 -0.53
N SER A 70 6.12 21.93 -0.59
CA SER A 70 5.60 20.68 -1.15
C SER A 70 5.79 20.65 -2.66
N GLU A 71 5.48 21.75 -3.36
CA GLU A 71 5.72 21.89 -4.81
C GLU A 71 7.20 21.76 -5.16
N LEU A 72 8.08 22.39 -4.36
CA LEU A 72 9.53 22.27 -4.53
C LEU A 72 9.96 20.80 -4.46
N VAL A 73 9.54 20.08 -3.42
CA VAL A 73 9.88 18.67 -3.26
C VAL A 73 9.30 17.83 -4.40
N GLU A 74 8.05 18.07 -4.80
CA GLU A 74 7.37 17.35 -5.86
C GLU A 74 8.07 17.52 -7.22
N TYR A 75 8.44 18.75 -7.57
CA TYR A 75 9.16 19.08 -8.81
C TYR A 75 10.46 18.27 -8.96
N TYR A 76 11.28 18.24 -7.90
CA TYR A 76 12.55 17.51 -7.92
C TYR A 76 12.39 16.00 -7.73
N THR A 77 11.29 15.54 -7.10
CA THR A 77 10.98 14.10 -6.99
C THR A 77 10.50 13.54 -8.33
N GLN A 78 9.79 14.33 -9.13
CA GLN A 78 9.36 13.98 -10.49
C GLN A 78 10.46 14.14 -11.55
N GLN A 79 11.71 14.41 -11.13
CA GLN A 79 12.88 14.62 -12.00
C GLN A 79 12.69 15.73 -13.05
N GLN A 80 11.82 16.72 -12.79
CA GLN A 80 11.61 17.84 -13.71
C GLN A 80 12.79 18.84 -13.70
N GLY A 81 13.68 18.73 -12.72
CA GLY A 81 14.96 19.44 -12.65
C GLY A 81 16.03 18.60 -11.97
N SER A 82 17.30 18.98 -12.18
CA SER A 82 18.45 18.31 -11.54
C SER A 82 18.93 19.09 -10.31
N LEU A 83 19.00 18.42 -9.16
CA LEU A 83 19.68 18.94 -7.98
C LEU A 83 21.15 18.49 -8.02
N GLN A 84 22.06 19.42 -7.81
CA GLN A 84 23.50 19.13 -7.76
C GLN A 84 24.10 19.74 -6.49
N ASP A 85 25.03 19.03 -5.88
CA ASP A 85 25.87 19.58 -4.81
C ASP A 85 26.96 20.50 -5.39
N LYS A 86 27.65 21.26 -4.53
CA LYS A 86 28.76 22.14 -4.92
C LYS A 86 29.89 21.42 -5.67
N ASP A 87 30.04 20.13 -5.42
CA ASP A 87 31.04 19.27 -6.04
C ASP A 87 30.54 18.65 -7.37
N GLY A 88 29.35 19.04 -7.86
CA GLY A 88 28.75 18.56 -9.10
C GLY A 88 28.05 17.19 -8.99
N THR A 89 27.96 16.63 -7.78
CA THR A 89 27.27 15.36 -7.54
C THR A 89 25.77 15.52 -7.72
N ILE A 90 25.15 14.70 -8.58
CA ILE A 90 23.70 14.71 -8.81
C ILE A 90 22.99 14.11 -7.58
N ILE A 91 21.96 14.80 -7.11
CA ILE A 91 21.19 14.43 -5.92
C ILE A 91 19.78 14.07 -6.36
N ASP A 92 19.45 12.79 -6.20
CA ASP A 92 18.11 12.28 -6.51
C ASP A 92 17.22 12.26 -5.26
N LEU A 93 16.06 12.89 -5.33
CA LEU A 93 15.01 12.77 -4.32
C LEU A 93 14.09 11.61 -4.70
N ARG A 94 14.22 10.46 -4.02
CA ARG A 94 13.44 9.25 -4.33
C ARG A 94 12.48 8.85 -3.23
N TYR A 95 12.97 8.81 -1.98
CA TYR A 95 12.22 8.21 -0.88
C TYR A 95 12.03 9.19 0.28
N PRO A 96 10.85 9.84 0.43
CA PRO A 96 10.62 10.73 1.54
C PRO A 96 10.66 9.94 2.86
N LEU A 97 11.57 10.34 3.76
CA LEU A 97 11.66 9.79 5.10
C LEU A 97 10.65 10.52 5.99
N ASN A 98 9.54 9.85 6.26
CA ASN A 98 8.46 10.40 7.07
C ASN A 98 8.85 10.46 8.56
N CYS A 99 8.50 11.57 9.21
CA CYS A 99 8.53 11.68 10.66
C CYS A 99 7.45 10.79 11.28
N SER A 100 7.62 10.47 12.57
CA SER A 100 6.52 9.89 13.34
C SER A 100 5.35 10.86 13.37
N ASP A 101 4.13 10.32 13.28
CA ASP A 101 2.92 11.13 13.29
C ASP A 101 2.78 11.86 14.66
N PRO A 102 2.30 13.11 14.68
CA PRO A 102 2.14 13.89 15.91
C PRO A 102 1.07 13.31 16.85
N THR A 103 0.24 12.41 16.35
CA THR A 103 -0.76 11.68 17.11
C THR A 103 -0.96 10.30 16.48
N THR A 104 -1.31 9.32 17.29
CA THR A 104 -1.69 8.00 16.81
C THR A 104 -3.14 7.96 16.30
N GLU A 105 -3.93 8.99 16.58
CA GLU A 105 -5.37 9.03 16.35
C GLU A 105 -5.79 8.81 14.89
N ARG A 106 -6.90 8.09 14.67
CA ARG A 106 -7.37 7.69 13.33
C ARG A 106 -7.87 8.86 12.48
N TRP A 107 -8.30 9.96 13.09
CA TRP A 107 -8.77 11.15 12.37
C TRP A 107 -7.63 12.02 11.80
N TYR A 108 -6.38 11.63 12.01
CA TYR A 108 -5.22 12.32 11.44
C TYR A 108 -4.85 11.74 10.06
N HIS A 109 -4.80 12.61 9.06
CA HIS A 109 -4.52 12.27 7.65
C HIS A 109 -3.18 12.81 7.17
N GLY A 110 -2.30 13.29 8.07
CA GLY A 110 -0.98 13.83 7.76
C GLY A 110 -0.95 14.76 6.55
N HIS A 111 -0.05 14.50 5.61
CA HIS A 111 0.04 15.23 4.35
C HIS A 111 -1.20 14.97 3.48
N LEU A 112 -2.12 15.94 3.43
CA LEU A 112 -3.35 15.94 2.63
C LEU A 112 -3.67 17.39 2.23
N SER A 113 -3.98 17.63 0.95
CA SER A 113 -4.32 18.97 0.47
C SER A 113 -5.74 19.39 0.87
N GLY A 114 -6.00 20.70 0.87
CA GLY A 114 -7.35 21.23 1.12
C GLY A 114 -8.40 20.66 0.15
N PRO A 115 -8.19 20.75 -1.17
CA PRO A 115 -9.11 20.19 -2.15
C PRO A 115 -9.33 18.68 -2.02
N ALA A 116 -8.27 17.91 -1.72
CA ALA A 116 -8.42 16.47 -1.48
C ALA A 116 -9.23 16.17 -0.20
N ALA A 117 -9.04 16.97 0.86
CA ALA A 117 -9.85 16.88 2.06
C ALA A 117 -11.33 17.24 1.80
N GLU A 118 -11.59 18.26 0.97
CA GLU A 118 -12.95 18.59 0.54
C GLU A 118 -13.60 17.42 -0.20
N ALA A 119 -12.92 16.83 -1.19
CA ALA A 119 -13.44 15.71 -1.95
C ALA A 119 -13.77 14.48 -1.06
N LEU A 120 -12.92 14.19 -0.07
CA LEU A 120 -13.14 13.09 0.88
C LEU A 120 -14.34 13.33 1.80
N LEU A 121 -14.49 14.56 2.31
CA LEU A 121 -15.57 14.93 3.22
C LEU A 121 -16.91 15.10 2.50
N GLN A 122 -16.92 15.73 1.32
CA GLN A 122 -18.12 15.94 0.52
C GLN A 122 -18.67 14.64 -0.09
N GLY A 123 -17.83 13.63 -0.25
CA GLY A 123 -18.27 12.27 -0.58
C GLY A 123 -19.04 11.57 0.56
N LYS A 124 -19.18 12.21 1.73
CA LYS A 124 -19.94 11.70 2.89
C LYS A 124 -21.19 12.54 3.14
N THR A 125 -22.23 11.87 3.62
CA THR A 125 -23.56 12.45 3.85
C THR A 125 -23.81 12.88 5.30
N ALA A 126 -22.81 12.75 6.20
CA ALA A 126 -22.97 13.06 7.62
C ALA A 126 -22.34 14.42 7.95
N PRO A 127 -23.14 15.48 8.21
CA PRO A 127 -22.62 16.76 8.69
C PRO A 127 -21.80 16.59 9.98
N TRP A 128 -20.91 17.54 10.26
CA TRP A 128 -20.01 17.53 11.42
C TRP A 128 -18.97 16.41 11.42
N THR A 129 -18.73 15.84 10.24
CA THR A 129 -17.62 14.93 9.99
C THR A 129 -16.32 15.71 9.86
N PHE A 130 -15.28 15.33 10.58
CA PHE A 130 -14.02 16.08 10.62
C PHE A 130 -12.77 15.22 10.38
N LEU A 131 -11.71 15.85 9.90
CA LEU A 131 -10.36 15.29 9.84
C LEU A 131 -9.31 16.36 10.15
N VAL A 132 -8.12 15.93 10.57
CA VAL A 132 -6.96 16.82 10.75
C VAL A 132 -5.86 16.44 9.76
N ARG A 133 -5.24 17.44 9.17
CA ARG A 133 -4.17 17.31 8.17
C ARG A 133 -3.07 18.35 8.41
N GLU A 134 -1.93 18.18 7.77
CA GLU A 134 -0.84 19.15 7.77
C GLU A 134 -1.23 20.40 6.95
N SER A 135 -0.71 21.56 7.37
CA SER A 135 -0.82 22.81 6.61
C SER A 135 0.24 22.85 5.51
N LEU A 136 -0.21 22.85 4.24
CA LEU A 136 0.68 22.98 3.09
C LEU A 136 1.17 24.43 2.88
N SER A 137 0.36 25.41 3.28
CA SER A 137 0.67 26.83 3.14
C SER A 137 1.67 27.33 4.18
N LYS A 138 1.56 26.81 5.41
CA LYS A 138 2.47 27.14 6.51
C LYS A 138 2.97 25.85 7.12
N PRO A 139 4.14 25.37 6.66
CA PRO A 139 4.75 24.16 7.20
C PRO A 139 4.82 24.22 8.74
N GLY A 140 4.42 23.13 9.41
CA GLY A 140 4.47 22.98 10.88
C GLY A 140 3.17 23.30 11.60
N ASP A 141 2.28 24.03 10.94
CA ASP A 141 0.91 24.16 11.36
C ASP A 141 0.07 23.00 10.82
N PHE A 142 -1.14 22.87 11.37
CA PHE A 142 -2.12 21.86 11.00
C PHE A 142 -3.43 22.53 10.57
N VAL A 143 -4.32 21.77 9.96
CA VAL A 143 -5.65 22.24 9.56
C VAL A 143 -6.69 21.20 9.97
N LEU A 144 -7.67 21.63 10.74
CA LEU A 144 -8.88 20.88 11.04
C LEU A 144 -9.91 21.18 9.95
N SER A 145 -10.28 20.17 9.18
CA SER A 145 -11.25 20.28 8.08
C SER A 145 -12.55 19.61 8.50
N VAL A 146 -13.66 20.35 8.47
CA VAL A 146 -14.97 19.90 8.99
C VAL A 146 -16.04 20.10 7.94
N LEU A 147 -16.83 19.06 7.67
CA LEU A 147 -18.04 19.16 6.86
C LEU A 147 -19.12 19.84 7.70
N THR A 148 -19.63 20.98 7.27
CA THR A 148 -20.70 21.70 7.99
C THR A 148 -22.07 21.31 7.45
N ASP A 149 -23.13 21.76 8.13
CA ASP A 149 -24.51 21.59 7.65
C ASP A 149 -24.92 22.64 6.61
N GLN A 150 -24.01 23.56 6.26
CA GLN A 150 -24.27 24.64 5.32
C GLN A 150 -24.06 24.17 3.88
N PRO A 151 -24.92 24.55 2.93
CA PRO A 151 -24.66 24.29 1.52
C PRO A 151 -23.47 25.10 1.02
N LYS A 152 -22.68 24.53 0.10
CA LYS A 152 -21.60 25.24 -0.58
C LYS A 152 -22.22 26.28 -1.52
N PRO A 153 -21.89 27.59 -1.39
CA PRO A 153 -22.46 28.61 -2.25
C PRO A 153 -22.09 28.36 -3.72
N ARG A 154 -23.08 28.43 -4.62
CA ARG A 154 -22.91 28.21 -6.07
C ARG A 154 -21.95 29.24 -6.66
N THR A 155 -20.91 28.78 -7.35
CA THR A 155 -20.02 29.63 -8.16
C THR A 155 -20.24 29.50 -9.66
N ASP A 156 -21.08 28.55 -10.13
CA ASP A 156 -21.14 28.20 -11.55
C ASP A 156 -22.51 28.55 -12.16
N VAL A 157 -22.48 29.33 -13.25
CA VAL A 157 -23.63 29.88 -13.99
C VAL A 157 -24.23 28.88 -14.99
N THR A 158 -23.66 27.70 -15.15
CA THR A 158 -24.15 26.72 -16.14
C THR A 158 -25.10 25.73 -15.48
N GLY A 159 -26.39 25.91 -15.73
CA GLY A 159 -27.45 25.01 -15.32
C GLY A 159 -27.23 23.60 -15.86
N ALA A 160 -26.76 22.71 -15.01
CA ALA A 160 -26.91 21.27 -15.15
C ALA A 160 -26.96 20.67 -13.74
N HIS A 161 -27.96 19.82 -13.52
CA HIS A 161 -28.34 19.13 -12.29
C HIS A 161 -27.17 18.93 -11.30
N SER A 162 -27.14 19.67 -10.19
CA SER A 162 -26.06 19.53 -9.20
C SER A 162 -26.61 19.16 -7.82
N HIS A 163 -26.14 18.03 -7.31
CA HIS A 163 -26.29 17.61 -5.92
C HIS A 163 -25.92 18.77 -4.98
N GLU A 164 -26.74 19.05 -3.98
CA GLU A 164 -26.42 20.02 -2.91
C GLU A 164 -25.21 19.52 -2.13
N TRP A 165 -24.02 20.07 -2.41
CA TRP A 165 -22.82 19.72 -1.68
C TRP A 165 -22.71 20.57 -0.42
N LEU A 166 -22.43 19.91 0.69
CA LEU A 166 -22.17 20.60 1.95
C LEU A 166 -20.81 21.32 1.90
N LYS A 167 -20.75 22.47 2.57
CA LYS A 167 -19.56 23.30 2.74
C LYS A 167 -18.58 22.59 3.67
N VAL A 168 -17.30 22.68 3.35
CA VAL A 168 -16.21 22.26 4.24
C VAL A 168 -15.55 23.51 4.79
N THR A 169 -15.48 23.63 6.10
CA THR A 169 -14.72 24.70 6.78
C THR A 169 -13.32 24.17 7.11
N HIS A 170 -12.31 24.99 6.84
CA HIS A 170 -10.91 24.73 7.19
C HIS A 170 -10.44 25.66 8.32
N ILE A 171 -10.19 25.10 9.50
CA ILE A 171 -9.75 25.81 10.70
C ILE A 171 -8.26 25.58 10.87
N LYS A 172 -7.47 26.67 10.91
CA LYS A 172 -6.02 26.59 11.08
C LYS A 172 -5.67 26.28 12.54
N ILE A 173 -4.78 25.33 12.75
CA ILE A 173 -4.20 24.98 14.05
C ILE A 173 -2.72 25.37 14.00
N MET A 174 -2.34 26.35 14.81
CA MET A 174 -0.98 26.85 14.90
C MET A 174 -0.19 26.05 15.94
N CYS A 175 1.05 25.70 15.60
CA CYS A 175 1.99 25.06 16.53
C CYS A 175 3.03 26.08 16.99
N GLU A 176 2.88 26.59 18.21
CA GLU A 176 3.77 27.59 18.79
C GLU A 176 4.52 27.00 19.99
N LYS A 177 5.85 26.90 19.88
CA LYS A 177 6.71 26.38 20.96
C LYS A 177 6.28 24.99 21.51
N GLY A 178 5.75 24.14 20.63
CA GLY A 178 5.27 22.80 20.99
C GLY A 178 3.87 22.77 21.62
N GLN A 179 3.13 23.88 21.59
CA GLN A 179 1.73 23.95 22.00
C GLN A 179 0.83 24.24 20.79
N TYR A 180 -0.39 23.73 20.83
CA TYR A 180 -1.36 23.84 19.75
C TYR A 180 -2.47 24.83 20.09
N THR A 181 -2.87 25.66 19.15
CA THR A 181 -3.99 26.62 19.31
C THR A 181 -4.67 26.92 17.98
N ILE A 182 -5.94 27.31 18.01
CA ILE A 182 -6.69 27.79 16.83
C ILE A 182 -6.73 29.32 16.74
N GLY A 183 -5.92 30.03 17.54
CA GLY A 183 -5.86 31.50 17.58
C GLY A 183 -6.66 32.15 18.72
N GLY A 184 -7.20 31.35 19.63
CA GLY A 184 -7.81 31.82 20.88
C GLY A 184 -6.84 31.80 22.07
N ALA A 185 -7.36 32.10 23.27
CA ALA A 185 -6.58 32.06 24.51
C ALA A 185 -6.16 30.64 24.93
N ALA A 186 -6.92 29.62 24.51
CA ALA A 186 -6.64 28.23 24.83
C ALA A 186 -5.40 27.71 24.08
N ARG A 187 -4.52 27.03 24.81
CA ARG A 187 -3.35 26.33 24.30
C ARG A 187 -3.34 24.90 24.82
N PHE A 188 -2.99 23.95 23.96
CA PHE A 188 -3.01 22.52 24.25
C PHE A 188 -1.63 21.90 24.09
N LEU A 189 -1.34 20.85 24.86
CA LEU A 189 -0.06 20.13 24.79
C LEU A 189 -0.02 19.12 23.64
N SER A 190 -1.18 18.63 23.18
CA SER A 190 -1.29 17.71 22.06
C SER A 190 -2.46 18.07 21.14
N LEU A 191 -2.38 17.60 19.88
CA LEU A 191 -3.51 17.70 18.95
C LEU A 191 -4.74 16.94 19.46
N THR A 192 -4.53 15.84 20.19
CA THR A 192 -5.62 15.04 20.77
C THR A 192 -6.38 15.84 21.83
N ASP A 193 -5.68 16.52 22.74
CA ASP A 193 -6.31 17.36 23.76
C ASP A 193 -7.10 18.51 23.14
N LEU A 194 -6.55 19.11 22.08
CA LEU A 194 -7.20 20.16 21.30
C LEU A 194 -8.53 19.66 20.71
N VAL A 195 -8.50 18.51 20.04
CA VAL A 195 -9.70 17.94 19.40
C VAL A 195 -10.73 17.52 20.45
N GLU A 196 -10.32 16.87 21.54
CA GLU A 196 -11.24 16.45 22.62
C GLU A 196 -11.90 17.62 23.33
N HIS A 197 -11.19 18.74 23.48
CA HIS A 197 -11.78 19.97 23.99
C HIS A 197 -12.87 20.50 23.05
N PHE A 198 -12.55 20.66 21.77
CA PHE A 198 -13.49 21.22 20.79
C PHE A 198 -14.63 20.27 20.38
N LYS A 199 -14.50 18.97 20.61
CA LYS A 199 -15.63 18.02 20.56
C LYS A 199 -16.71 18.37 21.59
N LYS A 200 -16.33 18.90 22.75
CA LYS A 200 -17.26 19.25 23.84
C LYS A 200 -17.81 20.66 23.71
N THR A 201 -16.97 21.62 23.35
CA THR A 201 -17.34 23.05 23.33
C THR A 201 -17.90 23.51 21.99
N GLY A 202 -17.54 22.86 20.88
CA GLY A 202 -17.66 23.43 19.54
C GLY A 202 -16.65 24.55 19.30
N ILE A 203 -16.55 24.99 18.04
CA ILE A 203 -15.65 26.07 17.62
C ILE A 203 -16.50 27.20 17.03
N GLU A 204 -16.35 28.40 17.56
CA GLU A 204 -17.01 29.60 17.03
C GLU A 204 -16.16 30.25 15.93
N GLU A 205 -16.73 30.44 14.75
CA GLU A 205 -16.14 31.22 13.66
C GLU A 205 -16.30 32.73 13.92
N ALA A 206 -15.47 33.56 13.28
CA ALA A 206 -15.61 35.03 13.35
C ALA A 206 -16.96 35.56 12.82
N SER A 207 -17.68 34.74 12.05
CA SER A 207 -19.05 35.00 11.58
C SER A 207 -20.11 34.81 12.68
N GLY A 208 -19.75 34.28 13.85
CA GLY A 208 -20.65 33.85 14.91
C GLY A 208 -21.25 32.45 14.70
N TYR A 209 -20.88 31.75 13.62
CA TYR A 209 -21.35 30.40 13.34
C TYR A 209 -20.54 29.36 14.12
N TYR A 210 -21.20 28.33 14.64
CA TYR A 210 -20.58 27.26 15.42
C TYR A 210 -20.33 26.01 14.58
N VAL A 211 -19.09 25.54 14.60
CA VAL A 211 -18.64 24.29 13.99
C VAL A 211 -18.49 23.21 15.05
N TYR A 212 -19.16 22.08 14.85
CA TYR A 212 -19.11 20.95 15.78
C TYR A 212 -18.28 19.78 15.24
N LEU A 213 -17.61 19.09 16.14
CA LEU A 213 -16.83 17.88 15.84
C LEU A 213 -17.61 16.66 16.36
N ARG A 214 -18.50 16.10 15.53
CA ARG A 214 -19.33 14.95 15.94
C ARG A 214 -18.68 13.63 15.56
N GLN A 215 -18.27 13.50 14.30
CA GLN A 215 -17.80 12.22 13.77
C GLN A 215 -16.39 12.35 13.16
N PRO A 216 -15.42 11.54 13.59
CA PRO A 216 -14.12 11.51 12.94
C PRO A 216 -14.20 10.80 11.57
N PHE A 217 -13.55 11.36 10.57
CA PHE A 217 -13.26 10.67 9.32
C PHE A 217 -11.93 9.93 9.47
N ASN A 218 -12.00 8.60 9.64
CA ASN A 218 -10.83 7.78 9.96
C ASN A 218 -9.96 7.49 8.73
N ALA A 219 -8.65 7.73 8.83
CA ALA A 219 -7.64 7.36 7.86
C ALA A 219 -7.23 5.90 8.01
N THR A 220 -7.04 5.19 6.90
CA THR A 220 -6.37 3.87 6.86
C THR A 220 -4.89 3.98 6.52
N ARG A 221 -4.42 5.16 6.10
CA ARG A 221 -3.00 5.45 5.89
C ARG A 221 -2.28 5.48 7.25
N VAL A 222 -1.12 4.83 7.31
CA VAL A 222 -0.30 4.76 8.52
C VAL A 222 1.19 4.72 8.14
N ASN A 223 2.04 5.37 8.93
CA ASN A 223 3.48 5.22 8.78
C ASN A 223 3.88 3.78 9.17
N ALA A 224 4.63 3.10 8.30
CA ALA A 224 5.06 1.72 8.54
C ALA A 224 5.85 1.56 9.86
N ALA A 225 6.56 2.60 10.33
CA ALA A 225 7.27 2.59 11.60
C ALA A 225 6.33 2.57 12.82
N ASP A 226 5.13 3.11 12.67
CA ASP A 226 4.15 3.30 13.76
C ASP A 226 2.99 2.28 13.68
N ILE A 227 3.16 1.20 12.89
CA ILE A 227 2.13 0.19 12.67
C ILE A 227 1.69 -0.51 13.97
N GLU A 228 2.61 -0.67 14.93
CA GLU A 228 2.32 -1.31 16.22
C GLU A 228 1.32 -0.49 17.02
N ASN A 229 1.48 0.84 17.05
CA ASN A 229 0.53 1.77 17.69
C ASN A 229 -0.84 1.66 17.03
N ARG A 230 -0.90 1.60 15.69
CA ARG A 230 -2.18 1.42 14.96
C ARG A 230 -2.85 0.10 15.31
N VAL A 231 -2.10 -0.99 15.40
CA VAL A 231 -2.64 -2.30 15.80
C VAL A 231 -3.21 -2.26 17.20
N GLU A 232 -2.52 -1.63 18.16
CA GLU A 232 -3.05 -1.45 19.51
C GLU A 232 -4.35 -0.65 19.53
N MET A 233 -4.43 0.43 18.76
CA MET A 233 -5.66 1.20 18.66
C MET A 233 -6.83 0.40 18.07
N LEU A 234 -6.60 -0.36 16.99
CA LEU A 234 -7.65 -1.16 16.36
C LEU A 234 -8.13 -2.32 17.25
N LYS A 235 -7.32 -2.74 18.23
CA LYS A 235 -7.74 -3.69 19.29
C LYS A 235 -8.63 -3.04 20.34
N ARG A 236 -8.53 -1.73 20.56
CA ARG A 236 -9.39 -1.03 21.52
C ARG A 236 -10.84 -1.09 21.01
N ARG A 237 -11.76 -1.44 21.91
CA ARG A 237 -13.21 -1.44 21.61
C ARG A 237 -13.73 0.00 21.69
N SER A 238 -14.61 0.39 20.77
CA SER A 238 -15.32 1.66 20.90
C SER A 238 -16.19 1.63 22.16
N GLN A 239 -16.21 2.74 22.91
CA GLN A 239 -17.10 2.91 24.07
C GLN A 239 -18.52 3.29 23.64
N ALA A 240 -18.73 3.63 22.37
CA ALA A 240 -20.01 4.03 21.82
C ALA A 240 -20.65 2.85 21.07
N GLU A 241 -21.76 2.39 21.63
CA GLU A 241 -22.80 1.51 21.09
C GLU A 241 -22.54 -0.01 21.00
N GLU A 242 -23.60 -0.73 21.40
CA GLU A 242 -23.92 -2.16 21.56
C GLU A 242 -23.37 -3.21 20.56
N ALA A 243 -22.48 -2.86 19.64
CA ALA A 243 -21.78 -3.84 18.82
C ALA A 243 -20.42 -4.17 19.44
N ASN A 244 -20.27 -5.42 19.90
CA ASN A 244 -19.05 -6.04 20.43
C ASN A 244 -17.89 -6.16 19.40
N LYS A 245 -17.71 -5.16 18.53
CA LYS A 245 -16.88 -5.21 17.31
C LYS A 245 -15.78 -4.15 17.41
N GLY A 246 -14.51 -4.57 17.40
CA GLY A 246 -13.35 -3.67 17.52
C GLY A 246 -13.03 -2.91 16.23
N GLY A 247 -12.07 -1.98 16.29
CA GLY A 247 -11.69 -1.12 15.15
C GLY A 247 -11.26 -1.89 13.89
N PHE A 248 -10.70 -3.09 14.02
CA PHE A 248 -10.42 -3.98 12.88
C PHE A 248 -11.68 -4.36 12.10
N TRP A 249 -12.78 -4.65 12.81
CA TRP A 249 -14.02 -5.04 12.16
C TRP A 249 -14.62 -3.86 11.38
N GLU A 250 -14.54 -2.64 11.91
CA GLU A 250 -15.00 -1.44 11.21
C GLU A 250 -14.24 -1.20 9.90
N GLU A 251 -12.90 -1.32 9.91
CA GLU A 251 -12.10 -1.13 8.70
C GLU A 251 -12.37 -2.23 7.69
N PHE A 252 -12.52 -3.49 8.14
CA PHE A 252 -12.86 -4.61 7.28
C PHE A 252 -14.26 -4.47 6.66
N ASP A 253 -15.28 -4.13 7.45
CA ASP A 253 -16.64 -3.88 6.96
C ASP A 253 -16.70 -2.71 5.97
N SER A 254 -15.91 -1.66 6.20
CA SER A 254 -15.77 -0.57 5.25
C SER A 254 -15.17 -1.02 3.91
N LEU A 255 -14.27 -2.00 3.90
CA LEU A 255 -13.74 -2.58 2.66
C LEU A 255 -14.80 -3.43 1.96
N GLN A 256 -15.55 -4.24 2.69
CA GLN A 256 -16.63 -5.08 2.14
C GLN A 256 -17.70 -4.24 1.43
N LYS A 257 -18.06 -3.08 1.99
CA LYS A 257 -19.00 -2.14 1.34
C LYS A 257 -18.49 -1.61 -0.01
N GLN A 258 -17.17 -1.56 -0.21
CA GLN A 258 -16.56 -1.12 -1.47
C GLN A 258 -16.55 -2.22 -2.55
N GLU A 259 -16.80 -3.48 -2.22
CA GLU A 259 -16.83 -4.57 -3.21
C GLU A 259 -17.87 -4.33 -4.30
N THR A 260 -18.96 -3.63 -3.97
CA THR A 260 -19.99 -3.19 -4.93
C THR A 260 -19.44 -2.31 -6.05
N LYS A 261 -18.29 -1.66 -5.84
CA LYS A 261 -17.59 -0.85 -6.86
C LYS A 261 -16.64 -1.67 -7.75
N ASN A 262 -16.33 -2.91 -7.34
CA ASN A 262 -15.37 -3.79 -8.01
C ASN A 262 -16.08 -4.96 -8.72
N LEU A 263 -17.25 -4.69 -9.29
CA LEU A 263 -17.99 -5.65 -10.11
C LEU A 263 -17.39 -5.72 -11.51
N TYR A 264 -16.30 -6.46 -11.65
CA TYR A 264 -15.70 -6.74 -12.94
C TYR A 264 -16.27 -8.00 -13.57
N ASP A 265 -16.23 -8.02 -14.90
CA ASP A 265 -16.66 -9.15 -15.72
C ASP A 265 -15.85 -10.41 -15.46
N ARG A 266 -16.54 -11.56 -15.51
CA ARG A 266 -16.00 -12.92 -15.25
C ARG A 266 -16.58 -13.92 -16.25
N HIS A 267 -16.91 -13.48 -17.45
CA HIS A 267 -17.63 -14.25 -18.47
C HIS A 267 -16.83 -15.49 -18.90
N GLU A 268 -15.51 -15.38 -19.02
CA GLU A 268 -14.66 -16.49 -19.49
C GLU A 268 -14.67 -17.66 -18.50
N GLY A 269 -14.69 -17.36 -17.20
CA GLY A 269 -14.81 -18.39 -16.16
C GLY A 269 -16.20 -19.04 -16.06
N GLN A 270 -17.24 -18.38 -16.58
CA GLN A 270 -18.62 -18.88 -16.59
C GLN A 270 -18.95 -19.78 -17.78
N ARG A 271 -18.06 -19.84 -18.79
CA ARG A 271 -18.24 -20.68 -19.98
C ARG A 271 -18.48 -22.14 -19.60
N PRO A 272 -19.40 -22.86 -20.27
CA PRO A 272 -19.68 -24.26 -19.98
C PRO A 272 -18.43 -25.16 -20.00
N GLU A 273 -17.51 -24.89 -20.93
CA GLU A 273 -16.26 -25.63 -21.14
C GLU A 273 -15.26 -25.44 -19.97
N ASN A 274 -15.31 -24.28 -19.31
CA ASN A 274 -14.40 -23.90 -18.24
C ASN A 274 -14.93 -24.26 -16.84
N LYS A 275 -16.19 -24.67 -16.73
CA LYS A 275 -16.83 -24.97 -15.44
C LYS A 275 -16.10 -26.04 -14.64
N SER A 276 -15.58 -27.07 -15.30
CA SER A 276 -14.80 -28.16 -14.67
C SER A 276 -13.36 -27.75 -14.32
N LYS A 277 -12.86 -26.64 -14.87
CA LYS A 277 -11.55 -26.07 -14.57
C LYS A 277 -11.57 -25.18 -13.32
N ASN A 278 -12.74 -24.90 -12.75
CA ASN A 278 -12.92 -24.09 -11.55
C ASN A 278 -13.11 -24.97 -10.32
N ARG A 279 -12.27 -24.77 -9.29
CA ARG A 279 -12.39 -25.49 -8.02
C ARG A 279 -13.69 -25.13 -7.29
N TYR A 280 -14.09 -23.87 -7.40
CA TYR A 280 -15.34 -23.35 -6.84
C TYR A 280 -16.14 -22.68 -7.95
N LYS A 281 -17.43 -23.03 -8.04
CA LYS A 281 -18.33 -22.53 -9.10
C LYS A 281 -18.41 -21.00 -9.17
N ASN A 282 -18.32 -20.34 -8.02
CA ASN A 282 -18.58 -18.90 -7.90
C ASN A 282 -17.30 -18.06 -7.73
N ILE A 283 -16.13 -18.70 -7.70
CA ILE A 283 -14.83 -18.02 -7.54
C ILE A 283 -14.11 -18.10 -8.88
N LEU A 284 -14.29 -17.06 -9.67
CA LEU A 284 -13.87 -16.99 -11.06
C LEU A 284 -12.89 -15.83 -11.26
N PRO A 285 -11.91 -15.96 -12.16
CA PRO A 285 -10.98 -14.89 -12.45
C PRO A 285 -11.69 -13.73 -13.16
N PHE A 286 -11.23 -12.50 -12.91
CA PHE A 286 -11.70 -11.34 -13.68
C PHE A 286 -11.15 -11.38 -15.10
N ASP A 287 -12.00 -11.08 -16.09
CA ASP A 287 -11.64 -11.21 -17.51
C ASP A 287 -10.49 -10.28 -17.92
N HIS A 288 -10.44 -9.07 -17.37
CA HIS A 288 -9.43 -8.05 -17.73
C HIS A 288 -8.01 -8.38 -17.26
N SER A 289 -7.86 -9.22 -16.22
CA SER A 289 -6.56 -9.55 -15.61
C SER A 289 -6.28 -11.04 -15.59
N ARG A 290 -7.11 -11.87 -16.23
CA ARG A 290 -6.91 -13.32 -16.24
C ARG A 290 -5.64 -13.68 -17.01
N VAL A 291 -5.03 -14.80 -16.63
CA VAL A 291 -3.97 -15.41 -17.45
C VAL A 291 -4.61 -16.09 -18.66
N ILE A 292 -4.07 -15.81 -19.84
CA ILE A 292 -4.49 -16.42 -21.11
C ILE A 292 -3.41 -17.42 -21.51
N LEU A 293 -3.75 -18.71 -21.59
CA LEU A 293 -2.79 -19.75 -21.95
C LEU A 293 -2.41 -19.63 -23.44
N GLN A 294 -1.10 -19.55 -23.70
CA GLN A 294 -0.52 -19.48 -25.05
C GLN A 294 -0.32 -20.88 -25.64
N ASP A 295 -0.08 -20.94 -26.96
CA ASP A 295 0.18 -22.19 -27.70
C ASP A 295 -0.94 -23.24 -27.55
N ARG A 296 -2.19 -22.77 -27.58
CA ARG A 296 -3.40 -23.59 -27.51
C ARG A 296 -4.17 -23.53 -28.83
N ASP A 297 -4.94 -24.58 -29.11
CA ASP A 297 -5.79 -24.62 -30.30
C ASP A 297 -6.95 -23.62 -30.15
N VAL A 298 -6.91 -22.57 -30.97
CA VAL A 298 -7.92 -21.49 -31.01
C VAL A 298 -9.30 -22.03 -31.39
N ASN A 299 -9.37 -23.18 -32.08
CA ASN A 299 -10.63 -23.81 -32.48
C ASN A 299 -11.29 -24.59 -31.34
N VAL A 300 -10.58 -24.85 -30.23
CA VAL A 300 -11.11 -25.53 -29.05
C VAL A 300 -11.57 -24.48 -28.04
N PRO A 301 -12.89 -24.30 -27.83
CA PRO A 301 -13.40 -23.31 -26.89
C PRO A 301 -12.90 -23.57 -25.46
N GLY A 302 -12.42 -22.53 -24.79
CA GLY A 302 -11.91 -22.62 -23.41
C GLY A 302 -10.52 -23.28 -23.28
N SER A 303 -9.81 -23.51 -24.40
CA SER A 303 -8.44 -24.06 -24.38
C SER A 303 -7.43 -23.10 -23.75
N ASP A 304 -7.68 -21.80 -23.84
CA ASP A 304 -6.86 -20.70 -23.31
C ASP A 304 -7.10 -20.42 -21.81
N TYR A 305 -8.03 -21.13 -21.18
CA TYR A 305 -8.51 -20.81 -19.84
C TYR A 305 -7.72 -21.50 -18.72
N ILE A 306 -7.33 -20.70 -17.73
CA ILE A 306 -6.91 -21.13 -16.40
C ILE A 306 -7.50 -20.17 -15.35
N ASN A 307 -7.90 -20.69 -14.18
CA ASN A 307 -8.39 -19.86 -13.08
C ASN A 307 -7.20 -19.19 -12.36
N ALA A 308 -6.76 -18.07 -12.92
CA ALA A 308 -5.63 -17.28 -12.47
C ALA A 308 -5.75 -15.81 -12.92
N ASN A 309 -5.25 -14.87 -12.10
CA ASN A 309 -5.15 -13.45 -12.44
C ASN A 309 -3.74 -12.90 -12.21
N TYR A 310 -3.30 -11.99 -13.07
CA TYR A 310 -2.13 -11.15 -12.82
C TYR A 310 -2.46 -10.13 -11.72
N ILE A 311 -1.62 -10.10 -10.69
CA ILE A 311 -1.70 -9.13 -9.60
C ILE A 311 -0.46 -8.26 -9.64
N LYS A 312 -0.66 -6.97 -9.89
CA LYS A 312 0.40 -5.96 -9.90
C LYS A 312 0.07 -4.93 -8.84
N ASN A 313 1.11 -4.32 -8.28
CA ASN A 313 0.88 -3.20 -7.39
C ASN A 313 0.80 -1.91 -8.21
N GLU A 314 -0.43 -1.49 -8.48
CA GLU A 314 -0.76 -0.28 -9.26
C GLU A 314 -0.43 1.02 -8.50
N LEU A 315 -0.11 0.94 -7.21
CA LEU A 315 0.27 2.10 -6.39
C LEU A 315 1.75 2.49 -6.53
N PHE A 316 2.57 1.67 -7.20
CA PHE A 316 3.95 2.03 -7.52
C PHE A 316 4.02 2.76 -8.87
N ASN A 317 4.98 3.68 -8.99
CA ASN A 317 5.25 4.35 -10.26
C ASN A 317 5.63 3.32 -11.33
N PRO A 318 5.20 3.48 -12.60
CA PRO A 318 5.47 2.54 -13.69
C PRO A 318 6.97 2.27 -13.94
N GLU A 319 7.82 3.22 -13.57
CA GLU A 319 9.28 3.17 -13.72
C GLU A 319 9.96 2.36 -12.62
N GLU A 320 9.30 2.16 -11.47
CA GLU A 320 9.83 1.32 -10.40
C GLU A 320 9.59 -0.15 -10.71
N CYS A 321 10.68 -0.92 -10.79
CA CYS A 321 10.62 -2.36 -11.02
C CYS A 321 10.02 -3.06 -9.79
N SER A 322 8.69 -3.14 -9.73
CA SER A 322 7.96 -3.86 -8.71
C SER A 322 7.76 -5.33 -9.10
N LYS A 323 7.71 -6.20 -8.10
CA LYS A 323 7.43 -7.63 -8.32
C LYS A 323 5.98 -7.77 -8.78
N THR A 324 5.78 -8.49 -9.87
CA THR A 324 4.47 -8.89 -10.37
C THR A 324 4.13 -10.30 -9.93
N TYR A 325 2.87 -10.53 -9.60
CA TYR A 325 2.40 -11.80 -9.06
C TYR A 325 1.33 -12.38 -9.97
N ILE A 326 1.12 -13.69 -9.84
CA ILE A 326 -0.04 -14.38 -10.37
C ILE A 326 -0.73 -15.05 -9.20
N ALA A 327 -2.00 -14.74 -9.00
CA ALA A 327 -2.87 -15.38 -8.03
C ALA A 327 -3.71 -16.44 -8.72
N SER A 328 -3.66 -17.69 -8.25
CA SER A 328 -4.43 -18.77 -8.84
C SER A 328 -4.82 -19.84 -7.82
N GLN A 329 -5.87 -20.59 -8.15
CA GLN A 329 -6.44 -21.64 -7.30
C GLN A 329 -5.50 -22.84 -7.12
N GLY A 330 -5.81 -23.70 -6.15
CA GLY A 330 -5.17 -25.02 -6.05
C GLY A 330 -5.51 -25.91 -7.24
N CYS A 331 -4.48 -26.52 -7.83
CA CYS A 331 -4.60 -27.37 -9.01
C CYS A 331 -5.66 -28.46 -8.83
N LEU A 332 -6.47 -28.68 -9.86
CA LEU A 332 -7.34 -29.86 -10.03
C LEU A 332 -6.61 -30.86 -10.94
N ASP A 333 -7.02 -32.13 -10.93
CA ASP A 333 -6.45 -33.15 -11.82
C ASP A 333 -6.49 -32.74 -13.30
N ALA A 334 -7.60 -32.12 -13.72
CA ALA A 334 -7.78 -31.64 -15.08
C ALA A 334 -6.90 -30.43 -15.45
N THR A 335 -6.42 -29.65 -14.47
CA THR A 335 -5.75 -28.36 -14.70
C THR A 335 -4.25 -28.41 -14.44
N VAL A 336 -3.67 -29.56 -14.07
CA VAL A 336 -2.22 -29.67 -13.77
C VAL A 336 -1.35 -29.32 -14.97
N ASN A 337 -1.76 -29.75 -16.17
CA ASN A 337 -1.02 -29.46 -17.41
C ASN A 337 -1.12 -27.98 -17.79
N ASP A 338 -2.29 -27.38 -17.59
CA ASP A 338 -2.53 -25.95 -17.81
C ASP A 338 -1.72 -25.09 -16.82
N PHE A 339 -1.58 -25.56 -15.59
CA PHE A 339 -0.73 -24.91 -14.58
C PHE A 339 0.74 -24.86 -15.05
N TRP A 340 1.29 -25.96 -15.55
CA TRP A 340 2.67 -25.96 -16.06
C TRP A 340 2.85 -25.12 -17.33
N GLN A 341 1.83 -25.07 -18.20
CA GLN A 341 1.81 -24.14 -19.34
C GLN A 341 1.92 -22.69 -18.87
N MET A 342 1.11 -22.29 -17.89
CA MET A 342 1.16 -20.95 -17.31
C MET A 342 2.54 -20.64 -16.72
N ILE A 343 3.10 -21.55 -15.92
CA ILE A 343 4.43 -21.34 -15.32
C ILE A 343 5.49 -21.18 -16.41
N TRP A 344 5.38 -21.95 -17.51
CA TRP A 344 6.31 -21.87 -18.62
C TRP A 344 6.19 -20.54 -19.38
N GLN A 345 5.01 -20.20 -19.90
CA GLN A 345 4.84 -18.99 -20.72
C GLN A 345 5.19 -17.70 -19.95
N GLU A 346 4.92 -17.67 -18.65
CA GLU A 346 5.18 -16.50 -17.80
C GLU A 346 6.62 -16.44 -17.28
N ASN A 347 7.45 -17.44 -17.62
CA ASN A 347 8.81 -17.59 -17.13
C ASN A 347 8.90 -17.47 -15.59
N SER A 348 7.91 -18.03 -14.89
CA SER A 348 7.80 -17.95 -13.44
C SER A 348 8.85 -18.84 -12.77
N ARG A 349 9.64 -18.28 -11.83
CA ARG A 349 10.78 -18.98 -11.18
C ARG A 349 10.53 -19.37 -9.74
N LEU A 350 9.44 -18.91 -9.16
CA LEU A 350 9.05 -19.19 -7.79
C LEU A 350 7.57 -19.49 -7.73
N ILE A 351 7.21 -20.64 -7.14
CA ILE A 351 5.84 -21.01 -6.82
C ILE A 351 5.69 -21.01 -5.30
N VAL A 352 4.70 -20.27 -4.79
CA VAL A 352 4.36 -20.28 -3.36
C VAL A 352 3.01 -20.96 -3.16
N MET A 353 3.00 -22.14 -2.54
CA MET A 353 1.80 -22.89 -2.18
C MET A 353 1.49 -22.67 -0.70
N THR A 354 0.31 -22.10 -0.40
CA THR A 354 -0.08 -21.69 0.97
C THR A 354 -1.00 -22.66 1.68
N THR A 355 -1.25 -23.84 1.11
CA THR A 355 -2.23 -24.83 1.58
C THR A 355 -1.61 -26.22 1.53
N ARG A 356 -2.05 -27.14 2.39
CA ARG A 356 -1.68 -28.56 2.26
C ARG A 356 -2.49 -29.21 1.15
N GLU A 357 -2.11 -30.41 0.71
CA GLU A 357 -2.85 -31.14 -0.34
C GLU A 357 -4.29 -31.45 0.11
N VAL A 358 -4.43 -31.88 1.37
CA VAL A 358 -5.69 -32.20 2.03
C VAL A 358 -5.74 -31.50 3.39
N GLU A 359 -6.84 -30.81 3.66
CA GLU A 359 -7.11 -30.18 4.94
C GLU A 359 -8.47 -30.63 5.47
N LYS A 360 -8.53 -31.14 6.71
CA LYS A 360 -9.76 -31.66 7.34
C LYS A 360 -10.54 -32.64 6.43
N GLY A 361 -9.83 -33.48 5.68
CA GLY A 361 -10.43 -34.45 4.76
C GLY A 361 -10.97 -33.87 3.45
N ARG A 362 -10.78 -32.58 3.17
CA ARG A 362 -11.15 -31.94 1.89
C ARG A 362 -9.89 -31.69 1.05
N ASN A 363 -9.95 -32.07 -0.23
CA ASN A 363 -8.87 -31.84 -1.17
C ASN A 363 -8.75 -30.34 -1.51
N LYS A 364 -7.61 -29.73 -1.21
CA LYS A 364 -7.33 -28.31 -1.47
C LYS A 364 -6.49 -28.11 -2.72
N CYS A 365 -5.55 -29.02 -2.99
CA CYS A 365 -4.70 -28.97 -4.17
C CYS A 365 -4.18 -30.37 -4.49
N VAL A 366 -4.26 -30.79 -5.75
CA VAL A 366 -3.61 -32.03 -6.18
C VAL A 366 -2.10 -31.79 -6.34
N PRO A 367 -1.25 -32.79 -6.06
CA PRO A 367 0.18 -32.68 -6.31
C PRO A 367 0.48 -32.50 -7.80
N TYR A 368 1.12 -31.39 -8.14
CA TYR A 368 1.54 -31.05 -9.51
C TYR A 368 3.03 -31.31 -9.75
N TRP A 369 3.74 -31.95 -8.81
CA TRP A 369 5.17 -32.22 -8.88
C TRP A 369 5.45 -33.73 -8.71
N PRO A 370 6.59 -34.24 -9.21
CA PRO A 370 7.02 -35.63 -9.02
C PRO A 370 7.71 -35.86 -7.66
N GLU A 371 7.91 -37.13 -7.30
CA GLU A 371 8.68 -37.51 -6.11
C GLU A 371 10.17 -37.16 -6.27
N VAL A 372 10.87 -37.03 -5.14
CA VAL A 372 12.29 -36.64 -5.12
C VAL A 372 13.13 -37.64 -5.94
N GLY A 373 13.95 -37.11 -6.85
CA GLY A 373 14.79 -37.90 -7.74
C GLY A 373 14.05 -38.49 -8.95
N SER A 374 12.75 -38.20 -9.11
CA SER A 374 11.96 -38.65 -10.25
C SER A 374 11.56 -37.48 -11.16
N SER A 375 11.25 -37.80 -12.40
CA SER A 375 10.66 -36.89 -13.37
C SER A 375 9.30 -37.39 -13.83
N LYS A 376 8.40 -36.45 -14.16
CA LYS A 376 7.06 -36.73 -14.67
C LYS A 376 6.70 -35.77 -15.79
N GLU A 377 6.01 -36.30 -16.78
CA GLU A 377 5.48 -35.55 -17.91
C GLU A 377 4.14 -34.91 -17.56
N TYR A 378 4.01 -33.63 -17.88
CA TYR A 378 2.81 -32.81 -17.70
C TYR A 378 2.54 -32.07 -19.01
N GLY A 379 1.77 -32.70 -19.90
CA GLY A 379 1.53 -32.17 -21.24
C GLY A 379 2.85 -32.08 -22.04
N PRO A 380 3.22 -30.92 -22.61
CA PRO A 380 4.44 -30.76 -23.40
C PRO A 380 5.71 -30.53 -22.55
N TYR A 381 5.62 -30.66 -21.23
CA TYR A 381 6.70 -30.35 -20.30
C TYR A 381 7.09 -31.56 -19.45
N ILE A 382 8.38 -31.65 -19.12
CA ILE A 382 8.95 -32.59 -18.16
C ILE A 382 9.34 -31.80 -16.92
N VAL A 383 8.83 -32.24 -15.77
CA VAL A 383 9.20 -31.70 -14.47
C VAL A 383 10.01 -32.76 -13.74
N GLU A 384 11.17 -32.38 -13.23
CA GLU A 384 12.04 -33.22 -12.40
C GLU A 384 12.14 -32.60 -11.01
N ASN A 385 12.03 -33.43 -9.96
CA ASN A 385 12.29 -32.99 -8.59
C ASN A 385 13.74 -33.32 -8.20
N VAL A 386 14.57 -32.29 -8.16
CA VAL A 386 16.01 -32.38 -7.86
C VAL A 386 16.25 -32.60 -6.36
N GLY A 387 15.34 -32.14 -5.51
CA GLY A 387 15.51 -32.29 -4.07
C GLY A 387 14.53 -31.46 -3.24
N ASP A 388 14.15 -32.03 -2.11
CA ASP A 388 13.32 -31.38 -1.10
C ASP A 388 14.18 -30.96 0.10
N ARG A 389 13.90 -29.78 0.65
CA ARG A 389 14.44 -29.29 1.92
C ARG A 389 13.29 -28.92 2.83
N GLU A 390 13.20 -29.58 3.96
CA GLU A 390 12.17 -29.29 4.95
C GLU A 390 12.70 -28.31 6.00
N ALA A 391 11.90 -27.30 6.30
CA ALA A 391 12.06 -26.44 7.46
C ALA A 391 10.85 -26.66 8.37
N VAL A 392 10.92 -26.14 9.60
CA VAL A 392 9.82 -26.22 10.61
C VAL A 392 8.46 -25.78 10.06
N ASP A 393 8.51 -24.91 9.06
CA ASP A 393 7.49 -23.93 8.81
C ASP A 393 7.07 -23.96 7.31
N TYR A 394 7.93 -24.50 6.45
CA TYR A 394 7.75 -24.66 5.02
C TYR A 394 8.62 -25.81 4.48
N LYS A 395 8.23 -26.36 3.34
CA LYS A 395 8.98 -27.32 2.54
C LYS A 395 9.37 -26.69 1.22
N LEU A 396 10.67 -26.59 0.95
CA LEU A 396 11.24 -26.09 -0.30
C LEU A 396 11.53 -27.28 -1.22
N ARG A 397 10.96 -27.29 -2.42
CA ARG A 397 11.24 -28.25 -3.48
C ARG A 397 11.99 -27.57 -4.61
N GLN A 398 13.11 -28.17 -5.03
CA GLN A 398 13.90 -27.70 -6.17
C GLN A 398 13.46 -28.47 -7.41
N LEU A 399 12.82 -27.76 -8.34
CA LEU A 399 12.23 -28.37 -9.51
C LEU A 399 12.97 -27.89 -10.78
N ARG A 400 13.07 -28.79 -11.75
CA ARG A 400 13.61 -28.49 -13.09
C ARG A 400 12.53 -28.73 -14.12
N LEU A 401 12.31 -27.75 -15.00
CA LEU A 401 11.26 -27.76 -16.01
C LEU A 401 11.94 -27.63 -17.36
N SER A 402 11.61 -28.55 -18.26
CA SER A 402 12.11 -28.55 -19.64
C SER A 402 10.98 -28.94 -20.59
N PRO A 403 10.89 -28.33 -21.78
CA PRO A 403 9.96 -28.77 -22.81
C PRO A 403 10.44 -30.10 -23.40
N ILE A 404 9.53 -31.03 -23.67
CA ILE A 404 9.85 -32.36 -24.21
C ILE A 404 10.67 -32.26 -25.50
N ASN A 405 10.31 -31.31 -26.37
CA ASN A 405 10.92 -31.14 -27.69
C ASN A 405 12.30 -30.43 -27.64
N ASN A 406 12.71 -29.86 -26.51
CA ASN A 406 13.98 -29.15 -26.41
C ASN A 406 14.55 -29.18 -24.99
N VAL A 407 15.13 -30.33 -24.63
CA VAL A 407 15.79 -30.54 -23.34
C VAL A 407 16.96 -29.57 -23.10
N LYS A 408 17.50 -28.88 -24.12
CA LYS A 408 18.54 -27.86 -23.91
C LYS A 408 18.02 -26.57 -23.29
N ARG A 409 16.72 -26.27 -23.40
CA ARG A 409 16.07 -25.13 -22.71
C ARG A 409 15.53 -25.61 -21.37
N GLU A 410 16.40 -25.65 -20.36
CA GLU A 410 15.99 -26.01 -18.99
C GLU A 410 15.85 -24.77 -18.13
N TRP A 411 14.78 -24.72 -17.36
CA TRP A 411 14.61 -23.73 -16.31
C TRP A 411 14.67 -24.41 -14.94
N ARG A 412 15.53 -23.88 -14.08
CA ARG A 412 15.53 -24.18 -12.65
C ARG A 412 14.59 -23.21 -11.96
N PHE A 413 13.73 -23.73 -11.10
CA PHE A 413 12.79 -22.95 -10.31
C PHE A 413 12.57 -23.60 -8.95
N CYS A 414 12.12 -22.80 -7.98
CA CYS A 414 11.87 -23.26 -6.62
C CYS A 414 10.36 -23.27 -6.36
N SER A 415 9.85 -24.37 -5.82
CA SER A 415 8.51 -24.42 -5.25
C SER A 415 8.62 -24.39 -3.73
N ILE A 416 7.90 -23.49 -3.08
CA ILE A 416 7.84 -23.37 -1.62
C ILE A 416 6.42 -23.72 -1.19
N LEU A 417 6.29 -24.81 -0.45
CA LEU A 417 5.08 -25.19 0.26
C LEU A 417 5.14 -24.65 1.69
N LEU A 418 4.23 -23.78 2.09
CA LEU A 418 4.11 -23.34 3.48
C LEU A 418 3.37 -24.44 4.27
N LEU A 419 4.03 -25.03 5.27
CA LEU A 419 3.50 -26.15 6.06
C LEU A 419 2.67 -25.68 7.26
N SER A 420 2.95 -24.46 7.73
CA SER A 420 2.33 -23.83 8.90
C SER A 420 1.27 -22.79 8.48
N CYS A 421 0.23 -23.23 7.77
CA CYS A 421 -1.06 -22.54 7.77
C CYS A 421 -1.97 -23.27 8.76
N PRO A 422 -2.53 -22.60 9.79
CA PRO A 422 -3.43 -23.26 10.72
C PRO A 422 -4.68 -23.78 10.00
N PRO A 423 -5.32 -24.83 10.53
CA PRO A 423 -6.49 -25.44 9.92
C PRO A 423 -7.70 -24.48 9.85
N SER A 424 -7.96 -23.96 8.64
CA SER A 424 -9.21 -23.46 8.05
C SER A 424 -10.12 -22.44 8.78
N HIS A 425 -9.86 -22.01 10.01
CA HIS A 425 -10.68 -20.96 10.65
C HIS A 425 -9.92 -19.85 11.36
N ASP A 426 -8.62 -20.02 11.64
CA ASP A 426 -7.85 -19.02 12.39
C ASP A 426 -6.55 -18.61 11.69
N MET A 427 -6.23 -17.33 11.81
CA MET A 427 -4.89 -16.80 11.51
C MET A 427 -3.86 -17.41 12.47
N PRO A 428 -2.59 -17.58 12.05
CA PRO A 428 -1.54 -18.05 12.94
C PRO A 428 -1.51 -17.27 14.26
N SER A 429 -1.40 -17.97 15.39
CA SER A 429 -1.40 -17.36 16.74
C SER A 429 -0.28 -16.35 16.98
N LYS A 430 0.77 -16.39 16.14
CA LYS A 430 1.79 -15.34 16.02
C LYS A 430 2.03 -15.03 14.55
N PRO A 431 2.23 -13.76 14.18
CA PRO A 431 2.72 -13.44 12.84
C PRO A 431 4.05 -14.15 12.65
N TYR A 432 4.15 -14.89 11.55
CA TYR A 432 5.34 -15.64 11.19
C TYR A 432 6.60 -14.77 11.32
N ARG A 433 7.75 -15.33 11.75
CA ARG A 433 9.07 -14.69 11.56
C ARG A 433 9.42 -14.67 10.05
N ARG A 434 8.65 -13.92 9.27
CA ARG A 434 8.74 -13.75 7.81
C ARG A 434 10.02 -13.01 7.39
N THR A 435 10.77 -12.44 8.33
CA THR A 435 12.05 -11.78 8.06
C THR A 435 13.13 -12.76 7.61
N GLY A 436 13.12 -14.01 8.09
CA GLY A 436 14.07 -15.04 7.65
C GLY A 436 13.76 -15.58 6.25
N SER A 437 12.48 -15.86 5.97
CA SER A 437 12.05 -16.42 4.68
C SER A 437 12.11 -15.37 3.56
N LYS A 438 11.66 -14.12 3.79
CA LYS A 438 11.82 -13.04 2.79
C LYS A 438 13.28 -12.68 2.54
N LYS A 439 14.13 -12.67 3.58
CA LYS A 439 15.59 -12.47 3.41
C LYS A 439 16.30 -13.65 2.76
N LYS A 440 15.74 -14.86 2.74
CA LYS A 440 16.24 -16.01 1.95
C LYS A 440 15.58 -16.15 0.56
N LEU A 441 14.46 -15.50 0.33
CA LEU A 441 13.79 -15.36 -0.97
C LEU A 441 14.49 -14.32 -1.87
N ASN A 442 15.04 -13.27 -1.28
CA ASN A 442 15.77 -12.21 -1.99
C ASN A 442 17.20 -12.56 -2.48
N PRO A 443 18.02 -13.45 -1.88
CA PRO A 443 19.38 -13.71 -2.32
C PRO A 443 19.48 -14.81 -3.39
N ILE A 444 18.39 -15.52 -3.70
CA ILE A 444 18.37 -16.52 -4.78
C ILE A 444 18.41 -15.81 -6.15
N THR A 445 18.09 -14.52 -6.19
CA THR A 445 18.23 -13.66 -7.37
C THR A 445 19.60 -12.99 -7.35
N GLY A 446 20.60 -13.69 -7.90
CA GLY A 446 21.90 -13.10 -8.23
C GLY A 446 21.74 -11.84 -9.08
N SER A 447 22.69 -10.93 -8.92
CA SER A 447 22.83 -9.63 -9.55
C SER A 447 22.63 -9.65 -11.07
N HIS A 448 21.39 -9.56 -11.52
CA HIS A 448 20.98 -9.00 -12.81
C HIS A 448 19.48 -8.69 -12.72
N CYS A 449 19.12 -7.42 -12.95
CA CYS A 449 17.74 -7.01 -13.18
C CYS A 449 17.16 -7.82 -14.35
N GLN A 450 16.47 -8.91 -14.03
CA GLN A 450 15.54 -9.55 -14.94
C GLN A 450 14.23 -9.77 -14.20
N LYS A 451 13.13 -9.47 -14.90
CA LYS A 451 11.74 -9.63 -14.50
C LYS A 451 11.52 -11.01 -13.87
N ILE A 452 11.56 -11.11 -12.55
CA ILE A 452 11.25 -12.35 -11.84
C ILE A 452 9.91 -12.13 -11.16
N SER A 453 8.86 -12.66 -11.79
CA SER A 453 7.50 -12.70 -11.25
C SER A 453 7.39 -13.89 -10.27
N PRO A 454 7.28 -13.66 -8.95
CA PRO A 454 6.92 -14.71 -8.03
C PRO A 454 5.42 -15.06 -8.17
N TYR A 455 5.11 -16.33 -8.41
CA TYR A 455 3.74 -16.84 -8.41
C TYR A 455 3.28 -17.10 -6.97
N PHE A 456 2.08 -16.63 -6.61
CA PHE A 456 1.45 -16.91 -5.32
C PHE A 456 0.16 -17.68 -5.55
N GLN A 457 0.10 -18.92 -5.09
CA GLN A 457 -1.16 -19.63 -4.98
C GLN A 457 -1.93 -18.97 -3.84
N VAL A 458 -3.00 -18.23 -4.17
CA VAL A 458 -3.88 -17.62 -3.18
C VAL A 458 -5.12 -18.49 -3.12
N GLU A 459 -5.33 -19.16 -1.99
CA GLU A 459 -6.61 -19.81 -1.74
C GLU A 459 -7.61 -18.78 -1.22
N ALA A 460 -8.79 -18.75 -1.82
CA ALA A 460 -9.91 -18.02 -1.27
C ALA A 460 -10.27 -18.62 0.10
N ILE A 461 -10.17 -17.82 1.15
CA ILE A 461 -10.77 -18.14 2.44
C ILE A 461 -12.28 -18.02 2.22
N SER A 462 -12.97 -19.14 1.99
CA SER A 462 -14.43 -19.13 2.09
C SER A 462 -14.77 -18.94 3.56
N THR A 463 -15.20 -17.74 3.92
CA THR A 463 -16.00 -17.54 5.12
C THR A 463 -17.38 -18.15 4.83
N GLU A 464 -17.52 -19.46 5.04
CA GLU A 464 -18.84 -20.02 5.31
C GLU A 464 -19.26 -19.50 6.69
N GLY A 465 -20.45 -18.88 6.74
CA GLY A 465 -20.98 -18.13 7.88
C GLY A 465 -21.46 -18.96 9.05
#